data_AF-V5IBC0-F1
#
_entry.id   AF-V5IBC0-F1
#
_cell.length_a   1.000
_cell.length_b   1.000
_cell.length_c   1.000
_cell.angle_alpha   90.00
_cell.angle_beta   90.00
_cell.angle_gamma   90.00
#
_symmetry.space_group_name_H-M   'P 1'
#
loop_
_entity.id
_entity.type
_entity.pdbx_description
1 polymer ?
#
loop_
_entity_poly.entity_id
_entity_poly.type
_entity_poly.pdbx_seq_one_letter_code
_entity_poly.pdbx_strand_id
1 'polypeptide(L)'
;MTPPVKLVHIHFRTIAVVTALLPLSSFLTCIFYSLMFQFKQVTVTHCQVANLLPSISAAIGSYTPQRYIWRTGIGLHAAPRLLVSVMYRRYYAAMLADTPKYQFLASAAFWVNVVENLCLLGLTNVSSSENYPIHEKMFVTFMVSALLYMLVSCFIPTVAFKHMLSQVERKSLRTKKQLMIHQRFSAPCWLPTFFLRHNWYCEPGVYTFFCPGRVHRGPVQHRLPHDRLLGL
;
A
#
# COMPACT_ATOMS: atom_id res chain seq x y z
N MET A 1 -15.39 -42.66 6.24
CA MET A 1 -15.08 -41.24 5.96
C MET A 1 -16.25 -40.66 5.18
N THR A 2 -17.09 -39.86 5.84
CA THR A 2 -18.19 -39.15 5.17
C THR A 2 -17.62 -38.05 4.29
N PRO A 3 -18.06 -37.91 3.02
CA PRO A 3 -17.61 -36.81 2.17
C PRO A 3 -17.97 -35.47 2.83
N PRO A 4 -17.10 -34.46 2.79
CA PRO A 4 -17.39 -33.16 3.38
C PRO A 4 -18.67 -32.59 2.75
N VAL A 5 -19.63 -32.22 3.60
CA VAL A 5 -20.88 -31.58 3.17
C VAL A 5 -20.50 -30.27 2.47
N LYS A 6 -20.82 -30.15 1.18
CA LYS A 6 -20.55 -28.93 0.39
C LYS A 6 -21.53 -27.83 0.82
N LEU A 7 -21.23 -27.12 1.90
CA LEU A 7 -22.13 -26.09 2.43
C LEU A 7 -22.27 -24.88 1.49
N VAL A 8 -21.19 -24.44 0.81
CA VAL A 8 -21.21 -23.30 -0.11
C VAL A 8 -20.09 -23.44 -1.15
N HIS A 9 -20.40 -23.27 -2.44
CA HIS A 9 -19.42 -23.24 -3.53
C HIS A 9 -19.36 -21.83 -4.15
N ILE A 10 -18.38 -21.02 -3.74
CA ILE A 10 -18.14 -19.68 -4.31
C ILE A 10 -16.93 -19.76 -5.24
N HIS A 11 -17.07 -19.17 -6.42
CA HIS A 11 -15.97 -19.05 -7.37
C HIS A 11 -14.85 -18.17 -6.81
N PHE A 12 -13.61 -18.65 -6.89
CA PHE A 12 -12.41 -17.90 -6.47
C PHE A 12 -12.36 -16.48 -7.06
N ARG A 13 -12.79 -16.32 -8.31
CA ARG A 13 -12.87 -15.01 -8.98
C ARG A 13 -13.76 -14.02 -8.23
N THR A 14 -14.91 -14.47 -7.71
CA THR A 14 -15.83 -13.61 -6.96
C THR A 14 -15.20 -13.15 -5.66
N ILE A 15 -14.58 -14.06 -4.90
CA ILE A 15 -13.86 -13.72 -3.66
C ILE A 15 -12.74 -12.71 -3.95
N ALA A 16 -11.96 -12.93 -5.00
CA ALA A 16 -10.87 -12.04 -5.38
C ALA A 16 -11.37 -10.64 -5.76
N VAL A 17 -12.44 -10.53 -6.55
CA VAL A 17 -13.02 -9.24 -6.96
C VAL A 17 -13.60 -8.49 -5.78
N VAL A 18 -14.43 -9.14 -4.95
CA VAL A 18 -15.02 -8.51 -3.75
C VAL A 18 -13.92 -8.04 -2.80
N THR A 19 -12.94 -8.90 -2.55
CA THR A 19 -11.79 -8.56 -1.69
C THR A 19 -11.04 -7.35 -2.23
N ALA A 20 -10.83 -7.24 -3.55
CA ALA A 20 -10.15 -6.09 -4.15
C ALA A 20 -10.96 -4.79 -4.13
N LEU A 21 -12.30 -4.88 -4.20
CA LEU A 21 -13.19 -3.72 -4.20
C LEU A 21 -13.33 -3.06 -2.81
N LEU A 22 -13.15 -3.82 -1.72
CA LEU A 22 -13.21 -3.30 -0.35
C LEU A 22 -12.23 -2.13 -0.08
N PRO A 23 -10.91 -2.27 -0.26
CA PRO A 23 -9.98 -1.16 -0.06
C PRO A 23 -10.19 -0.02 -1.06
N LEU A 24 -10.55 -0.34 -2.31
CA LEU A 24 -10.78 0.67 -3.34
C LEU A 24 -11.99 1.56 -3.01
N SER A 25 -13.13 0.96 -2.70
CA SER A 25 -14.34 1.69 -2.30
C SER A 25 -14.09 2.52 -1.03
N SER A 26 -13.46 1.91 -0.02
CA SER A 26 -13.12 2.61 1.23
C SER A 26 -12.21 3.82 0.98
N PHE A 27 -11.18 3.67 0.13
CA PHE A 27 -10.29 4.77 -0.23
C PHE A 27 -11.03 5.91 -0.94
N LEU A 28 -11.85 5.59 -1.95
CA LEU A 28 -12.60 6.58 -2.72
C LEU A 28 -13.59 7.34 -1.83
N THR A 29 -14.28 6.64 -0.92
CA THR A 29 -15.16 7.28 0.07
C THR A 29 -14.38 8.20 1.01
N CYS A 30 -13.21 7.77 1.50
CA CYS A 30 -12.37 8.61 2.36
C CYS A 30 -11.90 9.88 1.65
N ILE A 31 -11.48 9.78 0.38
CA ILE A 31 -11.08 10.94 -0.43
C ILE A 31 -12.26 11.86 -0.67
N PHE A 32 -13.39 11.33 -1.14
CA PHE A 32 -14.59 12.12 -1.41
C PHE A 32 -15.05 12.89 -0.17
N TYR A 33 -15.15 12.20 0.97
CA TYR A 33 -15.55 12.83 2.23
C TYR A 33 -14.57 13.91 2.67
N SER A 34 -13.26 13.64 2.58
CA SER A 34 -12.20 14.59 2.92
C SER A 34 -12.25 15.87 2.07
N LEU A 35 -12.57 15.75 0.78
CA LEU A 35 -12.68 16.89 -0.12
C LEU A 35 -13.96 17.70 0.10
N MET A 36 -15.07 17.05 0.44
CA MET A 36 -16.36 17.73 0.65
C MET A 36 -16.46 18.43 2.01
N PHE A 37 -16.00 17.76 3.08
CA PHE A 37 -16.28 18.21 4.44
C PHE A 37 -15.04 18.69 5.20
N GLN A 38 -13.82 18.33 4.79
CA GLN A 38 -12.58 18.69 5.51
C GLN A 38 -11.49 19.28 4.61
N PHE A 39 -11.84 19.88 3.47
CA PHE A 39 -10.90 20.35 2.45
C PHE A 39 -9.70 21.13 3.02
N LYS A 40 -9.95 22.17 3.82
CA LYS A 40 -8.88 22.98 4.44
C LYS A 40 -7.98 22.17 5.37
N GLN A 41 -8.54 21.26 6.16
CA GLN A 41 -7.80 20.52 7.18
C GLN A 41 -6.93 19.42 6.56
N VAL A 42 -7.37 18.83 5.46
CA VAL A 42 -6.68 17.70 4.81
C VAL A 42 -5.65 18.15 3.76
N THR A 43 -5.76 19.39 3.26
CA THR A 43 -4.85 19.97 2.25
C THR A 43 -3.72 20.82 2.85
N VAL A 44 -3.84 21.23 4.12
CA VAL A 44 -2.80 21.99 4.83
C VAL A 44 -1.57 21.11 5.08
N THR A 45 -0.42 21.65 4.64
CA THR A 45 0.92 21.11 4.84
C THR A 45 1.77 22.10 5.64
N HIS A 46 2.97 21.71 6.08
CA HIS A 46 3.91 22.61 6.79
C HIS A 46 4.19 23.90 6.01
N CYS A 47 4.17 23.85 4.67
CA CYS A 47 4.40 25.00 3.80
C CYS A 47 3.21 25.99 3.73
N GLN A 48 2.03 25.65 4.28
CA GLN A 48 0.81 26.47 4.22
C GLN A 48 0.40 26.90 2.78
N VAL A 49 0.84 26.17 1.76
CA VAL A 49 0.47 26.41 0.36
C VAL A 49 -0.78 25.63 -0.03
N ALA A 50 -1.54 26.20 -0.97
CA ALA A 50 -2.75 25.58 -1.49
C ALA A 50 -2.43 24.25 -2.19
N ASN A 51 -3.11 23.19 -1.77
CA ASN A 51 -3.08 21.87 -2.41
C ASN A 51 -4.51 21.44 -2.72
N LEU A 52 -4.70 20.72 -3.82
CA LEU A 52 -6.02 20.31 -4.27
C LEU A 52 -6.42 18.94 -3.68
N LEU A 53 -5.45 18.09 -3.35
CA LEU A 53 -5.67 16.76 -2.80
C LEU A 53 -4.94 16.57 -1.46
N PRO A 54 -5.56 15.83 -0.52
CA PRO A 54 -4.89 15.40 0.69
C PRO A 54 -3.86 14.30 0.43
N SER A 55 -2.89 14.14 1.33
CA SER A 55 -2.05 12.94 1.32
C SER A 55 -2.85 11.69 1.69
N ILE A 56 -2.43 10.52 1.19
CA ILE A 56 -3.08 9.23 1.49
C ILE A 56 -3.31 9.06 2.99
N SER A 57 -2.25 9.18 3.79
CA SER A 57 -2.32 8.99 5.24
C SER A 57 -3.25 10.00 5.93
N ALA A 58 -3.35 11.23 5.41
CA ALA A 58 -4.29 12.23 5.93
C ALA A 58 -5.75 11.87 5.60
N ALA A 59 -6.02 11.45 4.37
CA ALA A 59 -7.35 11.07 3.92
C ALA A 59 -7.91 9.84 4.64
N ILE A 60 -7.07 8.84 4.91
CA ILE A 60 -7.51 7.54 5.46
C ILE A 60 -7.31 7.41 6.97
N GLY A 61 -6.47 8.24 7.60
CA GLY A 61 -6.00 8.00 8.96
C GLY A 61 -6.22 9.14 9.95
N SER A 62 -6.36 10.39 9.48
CA SER A 62 -6.33 11.56 10.37
C SER A 62 -7.69 12.00 10.92
N TYR A 63 -8.80 11.67 10.24
CA TYR A 63 -10.11 12.24 10.57
C TYR A 63 -11.21 11.17 10.63
N THR A 64 -12.22 11.42 11.46
CA THR A 64 -13.44 10.63 11.56
C THR A 64 -14.54 11.28 10.70
N PRO A 65 -15.35 10.49 9.97
CA PRO A 65 -15.49 9.03 10.00
C PRO A 65 -14.52 8.23 9.10
N GLN A 66 -13.70 8.89 8.27
CA GLN A 66 -12.84 8.25 7.25
C GLN A 66 -11.95 7.15 7.83
N ARG A 67 -11.34 7.40 8.99
CA ARG A 67 -10.50 6.43 9.72
C ARG A 67 -11.22 5.10 9.96
N TYR A 68 -12.49 5.15 10.35
CA TYR A 68 -13.27 3.93 10.60
C TYR A 68 -13.68 3.24 9.31
N ILE A 69 -14.06 4.00 8.27
CA ILE A 69 -14.37 3.46 6.95
C ILE A 69 -13.17 2.69 6.39
N TRP A 70 -11.99 3.30 6.41
CA TRP A 70 -10.75 2.69 5.95
C TRP A 70 -10.39 1.42 6.75
N ARG A 71 -10.46 1.50 8.09
CA ARG A 71 -10.17 0.37 8.97
C ARG A 71 -11.09 -0.81 8.75
N THR A 72 -12.39 -0.57 8.60
CA THR A 72 -13.36 -1.64 8.28
C THR A 72 -13.04 -2.26 6.92
N GLY A 73 -12.77 -1.44 5.91
CA GLY A 73 -12.39 -1.91 4.57
C GLY A 73 -11.16 -2.81 4.57
N ILE A 74 -10.07 -2.39 5.22
CA ILE A 74 -8.84 -3.17 5.32
C ILE A 74 -9.01 -4.38 6.25
N GLY A 75 -9.75 -4.24 7.36
CA GLY A 75 -10.03 -5.34 8.27
C GLY A 75 -10.77 -6.49 7.58
N LEU A 76 -11.82 -6.18 6.83
CA LEU A 76 -12.56 -7.16 6.04
C LEU A 76 -11.73 -7.73 4.88
N HIS A 77 -10.82 -6.94 4.31
CA HIS A 77 -9.90 -7.36 3.25
C HIS A 77 -8.81 -8.33 3.74
N ALA A 78 -8.37 -8.19 5.00
CA ALA A 78 -7.19 -8.88 5.51
C ALA A 78 -7.35 -10.41 5.57
N ALA A 79 -8.46 -10.91 6.11
CA ALA A 79 -8.66 -12.36 6.27
C ALA A 79 -8.74 -13.12 4.92
N PRO A 80 -9.54 -12.66 3.92
CA PRO A 80 -9.53 -13.26 2.58
C PRO A 80 -8.14 -13.24 1.95
N ARG A 81 -7.36 -12.17 2.15
CA ARG A 81 -6.03 -12.06 1.54
C ARG A 81 -5.03 -13.04 2.16
N LEU A 82 -5.03 -13.21 3.48
CA LEU A 82 -4.22 -14.24 4.15
C LEU A 82 -4.60 -15.66 3.71
N LEU A 83 -5.90 -15.93 3.55
CA LEU A 83 -6.36 -17.20 2.98
C LEU A 83 -5.81 -17.42 1.57
N VAL A 84 -5.87 -16.39 0.72
CA VAL A 84 -5.30 -16.43 -0.64
C VAL A 84 -3.78 -16.68 -0.58
N SER A 85 -3.03 -16.10 0.36
CA SER A 85 -1.60 -16.39 0.54
C SER A 85 -1.35 -17.88 0.80
N VAL A 86 -2.14 -18.51 1.67
CA VAL A 86 -2.05 -19.96 1.96
C VAL A 86 -2.37 -20.79 0.71
N MET A 87 -3.39 -20.41 -0.06
CA MET A 87 -3.72 -21.08 -1.33
C MET A 87 -2.58 -20.96 -2.34
N TYR A 88 -2.00 -19.77 -2.51
CA TYR A 88 -0.87 -19.55 -3.42
C TYR A 88 0.40 -20.30 -2.99
N ARG A 89 0.64 -20.47 -1.68
CA ARG A 89 1.74 -21.30 -1.19
C ARG A 89 1.64 -22.74 -1.72
N ARG A 90 0.45 -23.33 -1.59
CA ARG A 90 0.17 -24.70 -2.06
C ARG A 90 0.25 -24.79 -3.57
N TYR A 91 -0.31 -23.80 -4.27
CA TYR A 91 -0.25 -23.71 -5.72
C TYR A 91 1.19 -23.62 -6.25
N TYR A 92 2.02 -22.75 -5.67
CA TYR A 92 3.43 -22.63 -6.04
C TYR A 92 4.25 -23.88 -5.70
N ALA A 93 4.00 -24.50 -4.54
CA ALA A 93 4.65 -25.77 -4.17
C ALA A 93 4.34 -26.90 -5.17
N ALA A 94 3.09 -26.99 -5.63
CA ALA A 94 2.67 -28.00 -6.60
C ALA A 94 3.23 -27.74 -8.01
N MET A 95 3.39 -26.49 -8.38
CA MET A 95 3.89 -26.09 -9.70
C MET A 95 5.41 -26.29 -9.87
N LEU A 96 6.16 -26.23 -8.78
CA LEU A 96 7.61 -26.36 -8.77
C LEU A 96 8.08 -27.81 -8.63
N ALA A 97 9.35 -28.07 -8.94
CA ALA A 97 9.97 -29.36 -8.67
C ALA A 97 10.07 -29.60 -7.15
N ASP A 98 10.04 -30.87 -6.74
CA ASP A 98 10.02 -31.24 -5.31
C ASP A 98 11.43 -31.25 -4.70
N THR A 99 12.16 -30.18 -4.95
CA THR A 99 13.52 -29.96 -4.46
C THR A 99 13.47 -28.97 -3.30
N PRO A 100 14.27 -29.16 -2.23
CA PRO A 100 14.27 -28.27 -1.07
C PRO A 100 14.45 -26.78 -1.43
N LYS A 101 15.25 -26.48 -2.46
CA LYS A 101 15.46 -25.11 -2.97
C LYS A 101 14.16 -24.45 -3.46
N TYR A 102 13.36 -25.17 -4.23
CA TYR A 102 12.10 -24.64 -4.78
C TYR A 102 10.99 -24.60 -3.73
N GLN A 103 10.95 -25.56 -2.81
CA GLN A 103 10.04 -25.50 -1.68
C GLN A 103 10.36 -24.34 -0.75
N PHE A 104 11.65 -24.03 -0.53
CA PHE A 104 12.06 -22.82 0.18
C PHE A 104 11.58 -21.56 -0.54
N LEU A 105 11.77 -21.45 -1.85
CA LEU A 105 11.33 -20.30 -2.63
C LEU A 105 9.82 -20.02 -2.49
N ALA A 106 9.00 -21.06 -2.59
CA ALA A 106 7.56 -20.90 -2.43
C ALA A 106 7.15 -20.62 -0.96
N SER A 107 7.91 -21.09 0.04
CA SER A 107 7.76 -20.68 1.46
C SER A 107 8.13 -19.21 1.66
N ALA A 108 9.23 -18.77 1.07
CA ALA A 108 9.65 -17.38 1.13
C ALA A 108 8.60 -16.46 0.50
N ALA A 109 8.06 -16.82 -0.66
CA ALA A 109 6.96 -16.08 -1.30
C ALA A 109 5.75 -15.91 -0.37
N PHE A 110 5.37 -16.98 0.33
CA PHE A 110 4.28 -16.95 1.31
C PHE A 110 4.56 -15.98 2.45
N TRP A 111 5.72 -16.10 3.11
CA TRP A 111 6.07 -15.25 4.25
C TRP A 111 6.21 -13.79 3.85
N VAL A 112 6.80 -13.49 2.70
CA VAL A 112 6.87 -12.12 2.18
C VAL A 112 5.47 -11.54 1.99
N ASN A 113 4.52 -12.32 1.46
CA ASN A 113 3.13 -11.87 1.34
C ASN A 113 2.45 -11.69 2.69
N VAL A 114 2.70 -12.56 3.67
CA VAL A 114 2.17 -12.41 5.03
C VAL A 114 2.69 -11.12 5.67
N VAL A 115 3.99 -10.85 5.58
CA VAL A 115 4.61 -9.60 6.07
C VAL A 115 3.98 -8.38 5.40
N GLU A 116 3.79 -8.41 4.07
CA GLU A 116 3.11 -7.35 3.33
C GLU A 116 1.71 -7.06 3.92
N ASN A 117 0.91 -8.10 4.13
CA ASN A 117 -0.45 -7.96 4.69
C ASN A 117 -0.45 -7.43 6.13
N LEU A 118 0.46 -7.93 6.97
CA LEU A 118 0.58 -7.49 8.35
C LEU A 118 1.03 -6.03 8.44
N CYS A 119 1.96 -5.59 7.59
CA CYS A 119 2.38 -4.20 7.52
C CYS A 119 1.24 -3.29 7.03
N LEU A 120 0.43 -3.71 6.06
CA LEU A 120 -0.74 -2.95 5.60
C LEU A 120 -1.79 -2.79 6.72
N LEU A 121 -2.05 -3.86 7.48
CA LEU A 121 -2.94 -3.82 8.64
C LEU A 121 -2.36 -2.93 9.75
N GLY A 122 -1.05 -3.01 9.99
CA GLY A 122 -0.32 -2.15 10.91
C GLY A 122 -0.45 -0.67 10.56
N LEU A 123 -0.21 -0.30 9.30
CA LEU A 123 -0.37 1.07 8.78
C LEU A 123 -1.79 1.62 8.91
N THR A 124 -2.78 0.72 8.86
CA THR A 124 -4.19 1.08 9.00
C THR A 124 -4.57 1.34 10.46
N ASN A 125 -3.88 0.68 11.39
CA ASN A 125 -4.15 0.80 12.82
C ASN A 125 -3.29 1.88 13.49
N VAL A 126 -2.04 2.03 13.09
CA VAL A 126 -1.08 3.00 13.65
C VAL A 126 -1.03 4.25 12.77
N SER A 127 -1.61 5.35 13.26
CA SER A 127 -1.56 6.63 12.54
C SER A 127 -0.16 7.24 12.62
N SER A 128 0.24 7.98 11.58
CA SER A 128 1.48 8.78 11.57
C SER A 128 1.50 9.86 12.65
N SER A 129 0.32 10.30 13.12
CA SER A 129 0.19 11.26 14.23
C SER A 129 0.39 10.63 15.61
N GLU A 130 0.21 9.31 15.74
CA GLU A 130 0.34 8.58 17.00
C GLU A 130 1.77 8.12 17.21
N ASN A 131 2.39 7.52 16.18
CA ASN A 131 3.77 7.07 16.24
C ASN A 131 4.42 7.10 14.85
N TYR A 132 5.02 8.24 14.50
CA TYR A 132 5.67 8.43 13.21
C TYR A 132 6.80 7.41 12.94
N PRO A 133 7.74 7.13 13.87
CA PRO A 133 8.82 6.16 13.60
C PRO A 133 8.33 4.76 13.27
N ILE A 134 7.30 4.26 13.96
CA ILE A 134 6.72 2.94 13.67
C ILE A 134 5.95 2.97 12.35
N HIS A 135 5.15 4.02 12.12
CA HIS A 135 4.37 4.18 10.89
C HIS A 135 5.29 4.20 9.65
N GLU A 136 6.38 4.96 9.69
CA GLU A 136 7.37 5.03 8.62
C GLU A 136 8.03 3.66 8.36
N LYS A 137 8.46 2.95 9.41
CA LYS A 137 9.03 1.61 9.27
C LYS A 137 8.05 0.61 8.67
N MET A 138 6.79 0.63 9.10
CA MET A 138 5.74 -0.22 8.54
C MET A 138 5.46 0.12 7.07
N PHE A 139 5.51 1.41 6.70
CA PHE A 139 5.32 1.86 5.33
C PHE A 139 6.44 1.36 4.40
N VAL A 140 7.69 1.56 4.81
CA VAL A 140 8.85 1.06 4.05
C VAL A 140 8.80 -0.46 3.92
N THR A 141 8.52 -1.18 5.02
CA THR A 141 8.44 -2.64 5.01
C THR A 141 7.32 -3.15 4.11
N PHE A 142 6.14 -2.52 4.15
CA PHE A 142 5.02 -2.81 3.24
C PHE A 142 5.45 -2.64 1.77
N MET A 143 6.08 -1.52 1.42
CA MET A 143 6.52 -1.25 0.06
C MET A 143 7.55 -2.27 -0.45
N VAL A 144 8.57 -2.56 0.36
CA VAL A 144 9.64 -3.52 0.00
C VAL A 144 9.09 -4.94 -0.13
N SER A 145 8.26 -5.38 0.83
CA SER A 145 7.66 -6.73 0.79
C SER A 145 6.67 -6.90 -0.37
N ALA A 146 5.85 -5.89 -0.68
CA ALA A 146 4.95 -5.91 -1.85
C ALA A 146 5.72 -6.04 -3.17
N LEU A 147 6.82 -5.29 -3.32
CA LEU A 147 7.69 -5.37 -4.49
C LEU A 147 8.36 -6.75 -4.60
N LEU A 148 8.92 -7.25 -3.49
CA LEU A 148 9.56 -8.56 -3.45
C LEU A 148 8.56 -9.68 -3.77
N TYR A 149 7.35 -9.63 -3.20
CA TYR A 149 6.31 -10.60 -3.50
C TYR A 149 5.93 -10.55 -4.99
N MET A 150 5.76 -9.35 -5.56
CA MET A 150 5.42 -9.20 -6.97
C MET A 150 6.49 -9.77 -7.89
N LEU A 151 7.77 -9.54 -7.58
CA LEU A 151 8.92 -10.13 -8.27
C LEU A 151 8.86 -11.67 -8.25
N VAL A 152 8.74 -12.25 -7.06
CA VAL A 152 8.71 -13.71 -6.88
C VAL A 152 7.48 -14.32 -7.56
N SER A 153 6.31 -13.65 -7.49
CA SER A 153 5.07 -14.11 -8.14
C SER A 153 5.14 -14.12 -9.68
N CYS A 154 5.97 -13.26 -10.26
CA CYS A 154 6.26 -13.24 -11.70
C CYS A 154 7.34 -14.24 -12.09
N PHE A 155 8.30 -14.51 -11.20
CA PHE A 155 9.42 -15.41 -11.43
C PHE A 155 9.02 -16.89 -11.34
N ILE A 156 8.29 -17.29 -10.31
CA ILE A 156 7.91 -18.70 -10.07
C ILE A 156 7.26 -19.36 -11.30
N PRO A 157 6.28 -18.75 -11.99
CA PRO A 157 5.67 -19.32 -13.20
C PRO A 157 6.63 -19.45 -14.40
N THR A 158 7.75 -18.74 -14.42
CA THR A 158 8.74 -18.82 -15.50
C THR A 158 9.73 -19.96 -15.35
N VAL A 159 9.90 -20.46 -14.12
CA VAL A 159 10.75 -21.62 -13.78
C VAL A 159 9.92 -22.86 -13.44
N ALA A 160 8.61 -22.81 -13.68
CA ALA A 160 7.70 -23.91 -13.43
C ALA A 160 7.96 -25.05 -14.43
N PHE A 161 8.30 -26.24 -13.92
CA PHE A 161 8.60 -27.40 -14.77
C PHE A 161 7.39 -28.34 -14.93
N LYS A 162 6.48 -28.39 -13.94
CA LYS A 162 5.43 -29.41 -13.87
C LYS A 162 4.06 -28.95 -14.41
N HIS A 163 3.82 -27.65 -14.50
CA HIS A 163 2.49 -27.11 -14.79
C HIS A 163 2.50 -26.28 -16.07
N MET A 164 1.72 -26.70 -17.06
CA MET A 164 1.42 -25.88 -18.24
C MET A 164 0.43 -24.79 -17.86
N LEU A 165 0.81 -23.51 -18.01
CA LEU A 165 -0.09 -22.39 -17.70
C LEU A 165 -1.32 -22.38 -18.61
N SER A 166 -2.50 -22.24 -18.01
CA SER A 166 -3.74 -21.94 -18.70
C SER A 166 -3.69 -20.57 -19.41
N GLN A 167 -4.53 -20.35 -20.42
CA GLN A 167 -4.62 -19.07 -21.13
C GLN A 167 -4.94 -17.90 -20.19
N VAL A 168 -5.80 -18.14 -19.19
CA VAL A 168 -6.14 -17.15 -18.15
C VAL A 168 -4.92 -16.79 -17.31
N GLU A 169 -4.09 -17.78 -16.96
CA GLU A 169 -2.89 -17.61 -16.17
C GLU A 169 -1.78 -16.89 -16.94
N ARG A 170 -1.63 -17.17 -18.23
CA ARG A 170 -0.70 -16.42 -19.11
C ARG A 170 -1.10 -14.96 -19.22
N LYS A 171 -2.39 -14.67 -19.40
CA LYS A 171 -2.91 -13.30 -19.40
C LYS A 171 -2.62 -12.61 -18.06
N SER A 172 -2.92 -13.27 -16.94
CA SER A 172 -2.61 -12.78 -15.59
C SER A 172 -1.12 -12.48 -15.42
N LEU A 173 -0.23 -13.39 -15.84
CA LEU A 173 1.22 -13.22 -15.77
C LEU A 173 1.70 -12.04 -16.61
N ARG A 174 1.16 -11.86 -17.83
CA ARG A 174 1.47 -10.72 -18.70
C ARG A 174 1.09 -9.41 -18.01
N THR A 175 -0.12 -9.33 -17.45
CA THR A 175 -0.57 -8.15 -16.71
C THR A 175 0.30 -7.89 -15.48
N LYS A 176 0.63 -8.92 -14.68
CA LYS A 176 1.53 -8.78 -13.52
C LYS A 176 2.90 -8.25 -13.91
N LYS A 177 3.49 -8.76 -14.99
CA LYS A 177 4.78 -8.27 -15.51
C LYS A 177 4.71 -6.81 -15.97
N GLN A 178 3.65 -6.43 -16.68
CA GLN A 178 3.43 -5.04 -17.09
C GLN A 178 3.29 -4.10 -15.88
N LEU A 179 2.50 -4.49 -14.87
CA LEU A 179 2.35 -3.73 -13.63
C LEU A 179 3.67 -3.62 -12.86
N MET A 180 4.45 -4.71 -12.79
CA MET A 180 5.76 -4.73 -12.15
C MET A 180 6.75 -3.79 -12.85
N ILE A 181 6.79 -3.81 -14.18
CA ILE A 181 7.63 -2.89 -14.98
C ILE A 181 7.20 -1.45 -14.72
N HIS A 182 5.90 -1.16 -14.83
CA HIS A 182 5.36 0.16 -14.55
C HIS A 182 5.76 0.63 -13.14
N GLN A 183 5.48 -0.17 -12.11
CA GLN A 183 5.82 0.15 -10.73
C GLN A 183 7.33 0.42 -10.53
N ARG A 184 8.20 -0.34 -11.19
CA ARG A 184 9.65 -0.22 -11.04
C ARG A 184 10.23 1.05 -11.67
N PHE A 185 9.63 1.55 -12.75
CA PHE A 185 10.10 2.76 -13.44
C PHE A 185 9.33 4.01 -13.01
N SER A 186 8.01 3.91 -12.81
CA SER A 186 7.20 5.09 -12.47
C SER A 186 7.37 5.50 -11.02
N ALA A 187 7.34 4.55 -10.07
CA ALA A 187 7.27 4.92 -8.66
C ALA A 187 8.55 5.62 -8.14
N PRO A 188 9.78 5.15 -8.44
CA PRO A 188 11.00 5.79 -7.96
C PRO A 188 11.34 7.11 -8.66
N CYS A 189 10.84 7.35 -9.88
CA CYS A 189 11.12 8.57 -10.63
C CYS A 189 10.14 9.70 -10.31
N TRP A 190 8.84 9.40 -10.17
CA TRP A 190 7.81 10.43 -9.99
C TRP A 190 7.55 10.76 -8.51
N LEU A 191 7.55 9.78 -7.59
CA LEU A 191 7.19 10.06 -6.20
C LEU A 191 8.26 10.90 -5.47
N PRO A 192 9.56 10.57 -5.50
CA PRO A 192 10.58 11.33 -4.78
C PRO A 192 10.78 12.72 -5.36
N THR A 193 10.62 12.92 -6.66
CA THR A 193 10.82 14.23 -7.31
C THR A 193 9.79 15.24 -6.84
N PHE A 194 8.49 14.88 -6.84
CA PHE A 194 7.45 15.78 -6.31
C PHE A 194 7.53 15.96 -4.79
N PHE A 195 7.93 14.93 -4.04
CA PHE A 195 8.14 15.05 -2.59
C PHE A 195 9.26 16.01 -2.23
N LEU A 196 10.43 15.84 -2.84
CA LEU A 196 11.59 16.69 -2.60
C LEU A 196 11.31 18.11 -3.07
N ARG A 197 10.65 18.27 -4.22
CA ARG A 197 10.27 19.58 -4.75
C ARG A 197 9.30 20.33 -3.83
N HIS A 198 8.29 19.65 -3.30
CA HIS A 198 7.36 20.25 -2.32
C HIS A 198 8.07 20.62 -1.01
N ASN A 199 8.95 19.75 -0.50
CA ASN A 199 9.63 19.99 0.77
C ASN A 199 10.75 21.03 0.68
N TRP A 200 11.39 21.19 -0.48
CA TRP A 200 12.48 22.16 -0.67
C TRP A 200 11.98 23.52 -1.17
N TYR A 201 11.01 23.53 -2.09
CA TYR A 201 10.58 24.77 -2.76
C TYR A 201 9.18 25.24 -2.33
N CYS A 202 8.43 24.44 -1.56
CA CYS A 202 7.07 24.77 -1.10
C CYS A 202 6.16 25.26 -2.24
N GLU A 203 6.28 24.69 -3.43
CA GLU A 203 5.47 25.12 -4.59
C GLU A 203 3.98 24.71 -4.42
N PRO A 204 3.04 25.62 -4.71
CA PRO A 204 1.61 25.32 -4.63
C PRO A 204 1.21 24.23 -5.64
N GLY A 205 0.34 23.31 -5.22
CA GLY A 205 -0.19 22.26 -6.08
C GLY A 205 0.73 21.06 -6.32
N VAL A 206 2.03 21.14 -6.02
CA VAL A 206 2.99 20.02 -6.24
C VAL A 206 2.71 18.83 -5.32
N TYR A 207 2.27 19.09 -4.09
CA TYR A 207 1.83 18.05 -3.15
C TYR A 207 0.60 17.29 -3.67
N THR A 208 -0.20 17.88 -4.58
CA THR A 208 -1.36 17.22 -5.19
C THR A 208 -0.95 16.03 -6.05
N PHE A 209 0.21 16.11 -6.71
CA PHE A 209 0.78 15.02 -7.51
C PHE A 209 1.53 13.99 -6.66
N PHE A 210 1.64 14.24 -5.35
CA PHE A 210 2.32 13.40 -4.39
C PHE A 210 1.36 12.76 -3.39
N CYS A 211 1.55 11.47 -3.20
CA CYS A 211 0.85 10.67 -2.20
C CYS A 211 1.81 9.54 -1.81
N PRO A 212 2.67 9.73 -0.78
CA PRO A 212 2.27 9.51 0.60
C PRO A 212 2.99 10.38 1.67
N GLY A 213 2.29 10.71 2.76
CA GLY A 213 2.90 11.11 4.04
C GLY A 213 2.90 12.61 4.35
N ARG A 214 2.25 12.96 5.46
CA ARG A 214 2.31 14.30 6.09
C ARG A 214 3.59 14.35 6.94
N VAL A 215 4.59 15.13 6.52
CA VAL A 215 5.78 15.37 7.34
C VAL A 215 5.42 16.46 8.37
N HIS A 216 5.20 16.06 9.62
CA HIS A 216 5.28 16.99 10.74
C HIS A 216 6.77 17.19 11.06
N ARG A 217 7.40 18.22 10.49
CA ARG A 217 8.57 18.80 11.16
C ARG A 217 8.03 19.63 12.32
N GLY A 218 8.50 19.32 13.53
CA GLY A 218 8.30 20.17 14.71
C GLY A 218 8.79 21.59 14.46
N PRO A 219 8.48 22.54 15.36
CA PRO A 219 8.65 23.96 15.09
C PRO A 219 10.10 24.25 14.72
N VAL A 220 10.32 24.63 13.45
CA VAL A 220 11.55 25.28 13.02
C VAL A 220 11.54 26.63 13.73
N GLN A 221 12.31 26.72 14.79
CA GLN A 221 12.57 27.96 15.51
C GLN A 221 13.28 28.89 14.53
N HIS A 222 12.51 29.75 13.87
CA HIS A 222 13.05 30.86 13.08
C HIS A 222 13.84 31.73 14.05
N ARG A 223 15.16 31.57 14.02
CA ARG A 223 16.10 32.53 14.59
C ARG A 223 15.97 33.78 13.75
N LEU A 224 15.10 34.70 14.17
CA LEU A 224 15.04 36.07 13.66
C LEU A 224 16.43 36.69 13.85
N PRO A 225 17.04 37.33 12.83
CA PRO A 225 18.13 38.24 13.06
C PRO A 225 17.53 39.45 13.76
N HIS A 226 17.87 39.66 15.03
CA HIS A 226 17.57 40.89 15.73
C HIS A 226 18.32 42.02 15.02
N ASP A 227 17.56 42.89 14.37
CA ASP A 227 18.06 44.14 13.80
C ASP A 227 18.81 44.96 14.86
N ARG A 228 19.98 45.46 14.47
CA ARG A 228 20.46 46.74 14.98
C ARG A 228 19.40 47.77 14.65
N LEU A 229 18.90 48.50 15.64
CA LEU A 229 18.79 49.97 15.64
C LEU A 229 18.17 50.45 16.97
N LEU A 230 19.05 51.10 17.76
CA LEU A 230 18.82 52.34 18.51
C LEU A 230 17.75 52.40 19.63
N GLY A 231 18.24 52.77 20.82
CA GLY A 231 17.53 53.73 21.69
C GLY A 231 17.55 53.39 23.17
N LEU A 232 18.45 54.05 23.91
CA LEU A 232 18.63 54.11 25.38
C LEU A 232 19.48 53.00 26.02
#